data_AF-A0A7W2GHR1-F1
#
_entry.id   AF-A0A7W2GHR1-F1
#
_cell.length_a   1.000
_cell.length_b   1.000
_cell.length_c   1.000
_cell.angle_alpha   90.00
_cell.angle_beta   90.00
_cell.angle_gamma   90.00
#
_symmetry.space_group_name_H-M   'P 1'
#
loop_
_entity.id
_entity.type
_entity.pdbx_description
1 polymer ?
#
loop_
_entity_poly.entity_id
_entity_poly.type
_entity_poly.pdbx_seq_one_letter_code
_entity_poly.pdbx_strand_id
1 'polypeptide(L)'
;MVSQTSVPKVIIINAENATSEITVNAPDGYEVSVNNTFSSSISFQPEISNEVYVRFAPSEPVNYYSTLQISSNELNNNINVNLFGIGTPLTFTYQAFNSQPLGFGGGFNQSASQTFNLHDDLSEIREIKMFLQIDCPNTGCDDWDRFANIKVKDQSTGNWYEIGRYITPYWVGTQQLSRGLEFDVTDFKSFLTGPTELMIYIENWTAKADIVSVEFDYVAGTPDYAYYAVSEVYNLHSNSISGIPYGVDHNIDLDKSIQMPNNSESSHLRTIISGWGHATPNDADGRPCAEWCFRTHDVKINGNNTFQHYMGPIGCSSNPISNQSPGNWQPDRAGWCPGMVVPVRIDELDLGLNSTTFSFEYDLEDWTSNGNGGNAFYAISTYVVLKSNSEIVPAAIQD
;
A
#
# COMPACT_ATOMS: atom_id res chain seq x y z
N MET A 1 17.80 -9.53 -7.09
CA MET A 1 17.05 -8.46 -7.75
C MET A 1 17.07 -8.72 -9.24
N VAL A 2 15.92 -8.60 -9.91
CA VAL A 2 15.82 -8.64 -11.37
C VAL A 2 16.83 -7.65 -11.96
N SER A 3 17.43 -8.01 -13.10
CA SER A 3 18.47 -7.26 -13.81
C SER A 3 19.80 -7.05 -13.07
N GLN A 4 19.97 -7.65 -11.89
CA GLN A 4 21.25 -7.76 -11.19
C GLN A 4 21.74 -9.22 -11.12
N THR A 5 23.04 -9.39 -10.85
CA THR A 5 23.64 -10.72 -10.69
C THR A 5 24.18 -10.90 -9.28
N SER A 6 24.10 -12.12 -8.74
CA SER A 6 24.67 -12.45 -7.43
C SER A 6 26.19 -12.54 -7.51
N VAL A 7 26.84 -12.48 -6.34
CA VAL A 7 28.22 -12.98 -6.21
C VAL A 7 28.25 -14.45 -6.67
N PRO A 8 29.19 -14.85 -7.54
CA PRO A 8 29.28 -16.23 -7.98
C PRO A 8 29.66 -17.18 -6.85
N LYS A 9 29.08 -18.39 -6.86
CA LYS A 9 29.51 -19.52 -6.04
C LYS A 9 30.31 -20.50 -6.89
N VAL A 10 31.29 -21.16 -6.29
CA VAL A 10 32.12 -22.15 -6.98
C VAL A 10 31.59 -23.56 -6.72
N ILE A 11 31.49 -24.34 -7.80
CA ILE A 11 31.30 -25.78 -7.79
C ILE A 11 32.60 -26.40 -8.31
N ILE A 12 33.08 -27.44 -7.64
CA ILE A 12 34.27 -28.19 -8.06
C ILE A 12 33.82 -29.47 -8.75
N ILE A 13 34.25 -29.66 -10.00
CA ILE A 13 34.01 -30.87 -10.78
C ILE A 13 35.33 -31.65 -10.85
N ASN A 14 35.39 -32.75 -10.08
CA ASN A 14 36.51 -33.68 -10.12
C ASN A 14 36.30 -34.68 -11.26
N ALA A 15 37.19 -34.64 -12.25
CA ALA A 15 37.06 -35.41 -13.49
C ALA A 15 38.30 -36.32 -13.70
N GLU A 16 38.67 -37.07 -12.66
CA GLU A 16 39.94 -37.82 -12.55
C GLU A 16 40.24 -38.78 -13.72
N ASN A 17 39.21 -39.27 -14.42
CA ASN A 17 39.36 -40.22 -15.52
C ASN A 17 38.54 -39.82 -16.76
N ALA A 18 38.06 -38.58 -16.84
CA ALA A 18 37.28 -38.13 -17.98
C ALA A 18 38.21 -37.59 -19.08
N THR A 19 37.94 -37.95 -20.33
CA THR A 19 38.68 -37.41 -21.50
C THR A 19 37.79 -36.67 -22.49
N SER A 20 36.47 -36.89 -22.40
CA SER A 20 35.47 -36.22 -23.22
C SER A 20 35.13 -34.86 -22.63
N GLU A 21 34.74 -33.93 -23.52
CA GLU A 21 34.28 -32.60 -23.13
C GLU A 21 33.17 -32.66 -22.07
N ILE A 22 33.24 -31.77 -21.08
CA ILE A 22 32.19 -31.56 -20.09
C ILE A 22 31.39 -30.33 -20.51
N THR A 23 30.08 -30.50 -20.62
CA THR A 23 29.14 -29.41 -20.84
C THR A 23 28.39 -29.12 -19.54
N VAL A 24 28.29 -27.85 -19.18
CA VAL A 24 27.49 -27.37 -18.05
C VAL A 24 26.42 -26.42 -18.58
N ASN A 25 25.16 -26.80 -18.39
CA ASN A 25 23.99 -26.01 -18.78
C ASN A 25 23.36 -25.38 -17.53
N ALA A 26 23.31 -24.05 -17.53
CA ALA A 26 22.59 -23.27 -16.54
C ALA A 26 21.11 -23.17 -16.93
N PRO A 27 20.19 -23.37 -15.98
CA PRO A 27 18.78 -23.10 -16.22
C PRO A 27 18.51 -21.59 -16.21
N ASP A 28 17.32 -21.20 -16.66
CA ASP A 28 16.83 -19.82 -16.58
C ASP A 28 17.03 -19.23 -15.18
N GLY A 29 17.48 -17.97 -15.14
CA GLY A 29 17.82 -17.28 -13.91
C GLY A 29 19.23 -17.57 -13.38
N TYR A 30 20.04 -18.38 -14.06
CA TYR A 30 21.42 -18.67 -13.68
C TYR A 30 22.37 -18.60 -14.86
N GLU A 31 23.64 -18.34 -14.54
CA GLU A 31 24.71 -18.35 -15.52
C GLU A 31 25.93 -19.06 -14.94
N VAL A 32 26.74 -19.64 -15.83
CA VAL A 32 27.93 -20.41 -15.50
C VAL A 32 29.18 -19.88 -16.20
N SER A 33 30.34 -20.10 -15.60
CA SER A 33 31.63 -19.72 -16.17
C SER A 33 32.79 -20.59 -15.66
N VAL A 34 33.86 -20.70 -16.45
CA VAL A 34 35.18 -21.22 -16.04
C VAL A 34 36.27 -20.13 -16.06
N ASN A 35 35.96 -18.94 -16.57
CA ASN A 35 36.94 -17.87 -16.83
C ASN A 35 36.36 -16.46 -16.55
N ASN A 36 35.35 -16.37 -15.69
CA ASN A 36 34.56 -15.16 -15.40
C ASN A 36 33.79 -14.55 -16.59
N THR A 37 33.76 -15.21 -17.75
CA THR A 37 32.79 -14.91 -18.82
C THR A 37 31.58 -15.82 -18.65
N PHE A 38 30.45 -15.24 -18.25
CA PHE A 38 29.23 -15.99 -17.88
C PHE A 38 28.30 -16.21 -19.08
N SER A 39 27.69 -17.39 -19.15
CA SER A 39 26.72 -17.78 -20.19
C SER A 39 25.71 -18.81 -19.65
N SER A 40 24.67 -19.10 -20.43
CA SER A 40 23.71 -20.17 -20.11
C SER A 40 24.26 -21.58 -20.34
N SER A 41 25.37 -21.71 -21.09
CA SER A 41 26.03 -22.98 -21.35
C SER A 41 27.52 -22.77 -21.56
N ILE A 42 28.34 -23.64 -20.97
CA ILE A 42 29.78 -23.69 -21.19
C ILE A 42 30.20 -25.13 -21.50
N SER A 43 31.26 -25.26 -22.28
CA SER A 43 31.93 -26.53 -22.56
C SER A 43 33.43 -26.37 -22.32
N PHE A 44 34.07 -27.37 -21.71
CA PHE A 44 35.50 -27.37 -21.48
C PHE A 44 36.09 -28.79 -21.46
N GLN A 45 37.38 -28.90 -21.74
CA GLN A 45 38.12 -30.15 -21.60
C GLN A 45 38.42 -30.40 -20.12
N PRO A 46 38.14 -31.61 -19.59
CA PRO A 46 38.31 -31.89 -18.16
C PRO A 46 39.79 -31.92 -17.75
N GLU A 47 40.12 -31.17 -16.71
CA GLU A 47 41.30 -31.40 -15.88
C GLU A 47 40.94 -32.27 -14.66
N ILE A 48 41.93 -32.64 -13.84
CA ILE A 48 41.71 -33.42 -12.62
C ILE A 48 40.66 -32.76 -11.71
N SER A 49 40.71 -31.43 -11.61
CA SER A 49 39.81 -30.60 -10.82
C SER A 49 39.47 -29.35 -11.62
N ASN A 50 38.18 -29.08 -11.80
CA ASN A 50 37.69 -27.96 -12.59
C ASN A 50 36.81 -27.08 -11.71
N GLU A 51 37.12 -25.78 -11.64
CA GLU A 51 36.27 -24.81 -10.96
C GLU A 51 35.23 -24.26 -11.93
N VAL A 52 33.96 -24.42 -11.58
CA VAL A 52 32.82 -23.82 -12.30
C VAL A 52 32.15 -22.81 -11.39
N TYR A 53 32.11 -21.57 -11.85
CA TYR A 53 31.46 -20.46 -11.18
C TYR A 53 30.00 -20.41 -11.62
N VAL A 54 29.08 -20.39 -10.67
CA VAL A 54 27.63 -20.27 -10.89
C VAL A 54 27.13 -19.00 -10.21
N ARG A 55 26.40 -18.16 -10.93
CA ARG A 55 25.75 -16.97 -10.34
C ARG A 55 24.27 -16.95 -10.66
N PHE A 56 23.50 -16.33 -9.77
CA PHE A 56 22.07 -16.09 -9.95
C PHE A 56 21.86 -14.77 -10.69
N ALA A 57 21.04 -14.78 -11.74
CA ALA A 57 20.76 -13.67 -12.63
C ALA A 57 19.27 -13.71 -13.02
N PRO A 58 18.34 -13.40 -12.10
CA PRO A 58 16.91 -13.53 -12.34
C PRO A 58 16.44 -12.54 -13.41
N SER A 59 15.64 -13.03 -14.35
CA SER A 59 14.94 -12.22 -15.34
C SER A 59 13.60 -11.69 -14.82
N GLU A 60 12.99 -12.37 -13.85
CA GLU A 60 11.65 -12.08 -13.32
C GLU A 60 11.64 -12.12 -11.79
N PRO A 61 10.72 -11.40 -11.11
CA PRO A 61 10.61 -11.37 -9.66
C PRO A 61 9.87 -12.60 -9.12
N VAL A 62 10.36 -13.79 -9.47
CA VAL A 62 9.78 -15.09 -9.10
C VAL A 62 10.78 -15.95 -8.33
N ASN A 63 10.28 -17.02 -7.69
CA ASN A 63 11.15 -18.03 -7.11
C ASN A 63 11.68 -18.97 -8.19
N TYR A 64 13.00 -19.11 -8.28
CA TYR A 64 13.67 -20.02 -9.19
C TYR A 64 14.06 -21.29 -8.44
N TYR A 65 13.33 -22.38 -8.71
CA TYR A 65 13.66 -23.73 -8.29
C TYR A 65 14.03 -24.53 -9.53
N SER A 66 15.33 -24.67 -9.80
CA SER A 66 15.79 -25.32 -11.04
C SER A 66 17.07 -26.11 -10.82
N THR A 67 17.56 -26.74 -11.89
CA THR A 67 18.66 -27.69 -11.84
C THR A 67 19.75 -27.32 -12.84
N LEU A 68 20.97 -27.13 -12.34
CA LEU A 68 22.17 -27.10 -13.17
C LEU A 68 22.44 -28.50 -13.70
N GLN A 69 22.65 -28.63 -15.00
CA GLN A 69 22.93 -29.92 -15.63
C GLN A 69 24.38 -29.99 -16.11
N ILE A 70 25.09 -31.03 -15.68
CA ILE A 70 26.46 -31.34 -16.11
C ILE A 70 26.42 -32.64 -16.90
N SER A 71 26.93 -32.63 -18.13
CA SER A 71 26.92 -33.78 -19.04
C SER A 71 28.27 -33.99 -19.71
N SER A 72 28.51 -35.22 -20.14
CA SER A 72 29.67 -35.61 -20.96
C SER A 72 29.33 -36.92 -21.67
N ASN A 73 29.97 -37.20 -22.81
CA ASN A 73 29.75 -38.45 -23.56
C ASN A 73 30.18 -39.70 -22.79
N GLU A 74 31.01 -39.54 -21.75
CA GLU A 74 31.48 -40.62 -20.87
C GLU A 74 30.56 -40.83 -19.65
N LEU A 75 29.55 -39.97 -19.45
CA LEU A 75 28.57 -40.10 -18.39
C LEU A 75 27.32 -40.83 -18.90
N ASN A 76 26.94 -41.91 -18.21
CA ASN A 76 25.69 -42.64 -18.51
C ASN A 76 24.44 -41.81 -18.20
N ASN A 77 24.54 -40.87 -17.26
CA ASN A 77 23.47 -39.96 -16.86
C ASN A 77 24.07 -38.59 -16.53
N ASN A 78 23.29 -37.54 -16.77
CA ASN A 78 23.69 -36.18 -16.39
C ASN A 78 23.73 -36.04 -14.87
N ILE A 79 24.69 -35.25 -14.38
CA ILE A 79 24.77 -34.84 -12.97
C ILE A 79 23.94 -33.57 -12.82
N ASN A 80 23.10 -33.54 -11.80
CA ASN A 80 22.14 -32.49 -11.55
C ASN A 80 22.44 -31.81 -10.21
N VAL A 81 22.57 -30.48 -10.20
CA VAL A 81 22.74 -29.69 -8.98
C VAL A 81 21.52 -28.78 -8.80
N ASN A 82 20.79 -28.96 -7.70
CA ASN A 82 19.65 -28.11 -7.40
C ASN A 82 20.11 -26.68 -7.06
N LEU A 83 19.49 -25.71 -7.72
CA LEU A 83 19.71 -24.29 -7.50
C LEU A 83 18.43 -23.64 -6.97
N PHE A 84 18.61 -22.77 -5.97
CA PHE A 84 17.54 -21.98 -5.40
C PHE A 84 17.92 -20.50 -5.35
N GLY A 85 17.01 -19.65 -5.81
CA GLY A 85 17.17 -18.21 -5.84
C GLY A 85 15.80 -17.54 -5.85
N ILE A 86 15.72 -16.38 -5.21
CA ILE A 86 14.50 -15.56 -5.16
C ILE A 86 14.77 -14.32 -6.00
N GLY A 87 14.09 -14.20 -7.13
CA GLY A 87 14.03 -12.97 -7.90
C GLY A 87 13.20 -11.95 -7.13
N THR A 88 13.79 -10.83 -6.77
CA THR A 88 13.07 -9.68 -6.19
C THR A 88 12.95 -8.59 -7.24
N PRO A 89 11.85 -7.82 -7.29
CA PRO A 89 11.74 -6.72 -8.22
C PRO A 89 12.83 -5.67 -7.92
N LEU A 90 13.22 -4.92 -8.95
CA LEU A 90 14.00 -3.71 -8.75
C LEU A 90 13.10 -2.69 -8.04
N THR A 91 13.60 -2.11 -6.95
CA THR A 91 12.83 -1.18 -6.12
C THR A 91 13.70 0.03 -5.78
N PHE A 92 13.14 1.21 -5.97
CA PHE A 92 13.76 2.47 -5.59
C PHE A 92 13.08 3.00 -4.33
N THR A 93 13.82 3.11 -3.23
CA THR A 93 13.30 3.58 -1.95
C THR A 93 13.66 5.04 -1.71
N TYR A 94 12.66 5.83 -1.33
CA TYR A 94 12.80 7.26 -1.04
C TYR A 94 12.31 7.55 0.38
N GLN A 95 13.19 8.11 1.21
CA GLN A 95 12.79 8.63 2.52
C GLN A 95 12.07 9.97 2.34
N ALA A 96 10.85 10.06 2.88
CA ALA A 96 10.12 11.32 3.02
C ALA A 96 10.33 11.88 4.43
N PHE A 97 9.31 11.87 5.28
CA PHE A 97 9.46 12.25 6.69
C PHE A 97 10.43 11.32 7.40
N ASN A 98 11.35 11.86 8.21
CA ASN A 98 12.30 11.08 8.98
C ASN A 98 12.33 11.60 10.42
N SER A 99 11.87 10.78 11.36
CA SER A 99 11.80 11.12 12.78
C SER A 99 11.05 12.43 13.06
N GLN A 100 9.96 12.67 12.33
CA GLN A 100 9.14 13.87 12.45
C GLN A 100 8.25 13.77 13.71
N PRO A 101 8.42 14.65 14.73
CA PRO A 101 7.52 14.65 15.88
C PRO A 101 6.18 15.29 15.52
N LEU A 102 5.08 14.64 15.92
CA LEU A 102 3.71 15.15 15.81
C LEU A 102 3.02 15.08 17.17
N GLY A 103 2.41 16.17 17.61
CA GLY A 103 1.77 16.26 18.92
C GLY A 103 1.05 17.58 19.11
N PHE A 104 0.53 17.83 20.31
CA PHE A 104 -0.22 19.03 20.64
C PHE A 104 0.30 19.72 21.90
N GLY A 105 0.66 21.00 21.76
CA GLY A 105 1.32 21.75 22.81
C GLY A 105 2.82 21.44 22.90
N GLY A 106 3.52 22.06 23.86
CA GLY A 106 4.97 21.84 24.04
C GLY A 106 5.87 22.27 22.86
N GLY A 107 5.33 22.99 21.88
CA GLY A 107 6.02 23.36 20.64
C GLY A 107 5.81 22.39 19.47
N PHE A 108 5.02 21.33 19.67
CA PHE A 108 4.65 20.39 18.61
C PHE A 108 3.41 20.86 17.83
N ASN A 109 3.29 20.37 16.59
CA ASN A 109 2.11 20.49 15.75
C ASN A 109 1.55 19.11 15.44
N GLN A 110 0.22 19.01 15.30
CA GLN A 110 -0.46 17.77 14.95
C GLN A 110 -0.20 17.34 13.49
N SER A 111 0.27 18.27 12.66
CA SER A 111 0.65 18.02 11.27
C SER A 111 2.02 18.58 10.92
N ALA A 112 2.61 18.01 9.88
CA ALA A 112 3.80 18.52 9.22
C ALA A 112 3.62 18.41 7.69
N SER A 113 4.01 19.46 6.97
CA SER A 113 4.02 19.49 5.51
C SER A 113 5.41 19.84 5.00
N GLN A 114 5.89 19.07 4.02
CA GLN A 114 7.23 19.24 3.43
C GLN A 114 7.21 18.80 1.95
N THR A 115 8.17 19.28 1.17
CA THR A 115 8.39 18.84 -0.21
C THR A 115 9.55 17.86 -0.26
N PHE A 116 9.35 16.73 -0.95
CA PHE A 116 10.32 15.66 -1.12
C PHE A 116 10.55 15.40 -2.60
N ASN A 117 11.79 15.10 -2.98
CA ASN A 117 12.09 14.68 -4.35
C ASN A 117 11.94 13.16 -4.42
N LEU A 118 10.83 12.71 -5.00
CA LEU A 118 10.53 11.30 -5.23
C LEU A 118 11.01 10.86 -6.62
N HIS A 119 10.56 9.71 -7.11
CA HIS A 119 10.98 9.18 -8.40
C HIS A 119 10.51 10.06 -9.56
N ASP A 120 11.40 10.38 -10.50
CA ASP A 120 11.09 11.30 -11.61
C ASP A 120 10.34 10.61 -12.77
N ASP A 121 10.75 9.39 -13.16
CA ASP A 121 10.23 8.70 -14.35
C ASP A 121 9.35 7.49 -13.97
N LEU A 122 8.04 7.63 -14.11
CA LEU A 122 7.08 6.59 -13.74
C LEU A 122 6.79 5.57 -14.85
N SER A 123 7.44 5.67 -16.02
CA SER A 123 7.13 4.82 -17.18
C SER A 123 7.34 3.33 -16.92
N GLU A 124 8.34 2.98 -16.11
CA GLU A 124 8.69 1.61 -15.72
C GLU A 124 8.38 1.34 -14.24
N ILE A 125 7.43 2.07 -13.65
CA ILE A 125 6.97 1.85 -12.27
C ILE A 125 5.59 1.22 -12.30
N ARG A 126 5.49 -0.02 -11.82
CA ARG A 126 4.22 -0.75 -11.75
C ARG A 126 3.44 -0.53 -10.47
N GLU A 127 4.11 -0.15 -9.39
CA GLU A 127 3.53 -0.10 -8.04
C GLU A 127 4.31 0.86 -7.15
N ILE A 128 3.59 1.61 -6.31
CA ILE A 128 4.16 2.48 -5.29
C ILE A 128 3.61 2.07 -3.93
N LYS A 129 4.50 1.62 -3.04
CA LYS A 129 4.17 1.33 -1.64
C LYS A 129 4.66 2.45 -0.75
N MET A 130 3.82 2.90 0.18
CA MET A 130 4.22 3.79 1.26
C MET A 130 4.33 2.98 2.54
N PHE A 131 5.36 3.24 3.33
CA PHE A 131 5.58 2.61 4.62
C PHE A 131 5.67 3.68 5.70
N LEU A 132 4.98 3.47 6.81
CA LEU A 132 4.93 4.38 7.95
C LEU A 132 5.43 3.70 9.23
N GLN A 133 6.53 4.21 9.76
CA GLN A 133 7.01 3.87 11.08
C GLN A 133 6.57 4.93 12.09
N ILE A 134 6.15 4.45 13.26
CA ILE A 134 5.92 5.27 14.45
C ILE A 134 6.90 4.77 15.49
N ASP A 135 7.80 5.64 15.92
CA ASP A 135 8.67 5.42 17.03
C ASP A 135 8.08 6.04 18.30
N CYS A 136 7.91 5.19 19.31
CA CYS A 136 7.54 5.60 20.65
C CYS A 136 8.82 5.62 21.51
N PRO A 137 9.37 6.80 21.84
CA PRO A 137 10.61 6.90 22.62
C PRO A 137 10.40 6.36 24.03
N ASN A 138 11.49 6.05 24.74
CA ASN A 138 11.45 5.57 26.14
C ASN A 138 10.72 6.53 27.11
N THR A 139 10.59 7.80 26.73
CA THR A 139 9.83 8.83 27.47
C THR A 139 8.31 8.75 27.26
N GLY A 140 7.85 7.86 26.37
CA GLY A 140 6.46 7.69 25.95
C GLY A 140 6.08 8.54 24.73
N CYS A 141 5.09 8.04 23.99
CA CYS A 141 4.32 8.72 22.94
C CYS A 141 2.87 8.90 23.43
N ASP A 142 1.95 9.36 22.59
CA ASP A 142 0.54 9.41 22.97
C ASP A 142 0.02 7.99 23.26
N ASP A 143 -0.60 7.81 24.41
CA ASP A 143 -1.00 6.49 24.89
C ASP A 143 -2.30 6.00 24.19
N TRP A 144 -2.96 6.87 23.41
CA TRP A 144 -4.24 6.65 22.75
C TRP A 144 -4.11 6.23 21.28
N ASP A 145 -5.12 5.53 20.80
CA ASP A 145 -5.35 5.19 19.40
C ASP A 145 -5.96 6.38 18.63
N ARG A 146 -5.10 7.13 17.94
CA ARG A 146 -5.47 8.36 17.24
C ARG A 146 -5.77 8.12 15.78
N PHE A 147 -6.78 8.82 15.27
CA PHE A 147 -6.94 9.01 13.83
C PHE A 147 -5.69 9.68 13.27
N ALA A 148 -5.22 9.18 12.14
CA ALA A 148 -4.09 9.76 11.43
C ALA A 148 -4.16 9.49 9.94
N ASN A 149 -3.58 10.38 9.14
CA ASN A 149 -3.51 10.22 7.70
C ASN A 149 -2.30 10.90 7.07
N ILE A 150 -2.02 10.47 5.84
CA ILE A 150 -1.01 11.03 4.96
C ILE A 150 -1.72 11.54 3.71
N LYS A 151 -1.33 12.74 3.27
CA LYS A 151 -1.91 13.41 2.12
C LYS A 151 -0.84 13.86 1.14
N VAL A 152 -1.17 13.84 -0.14
CA VAL A 152 -0.39 14.46 -1.21
C VAL A 152 -1.11 15.70 -1.70
N LYS A 153 -0.36 16.76 -2.05
CA LYS A 153 -0.95 17.96 -2.60
C LYS A 153 -1.08 17.85 -4.11
N ASP A 154 -2.27 18.09 -4.62
CA ASP A 154 -2.45 18.42 -6.03
C ASP A 154 -1.96 19.86 -6.24
N GLN A 155 -0.82 20.00 -6.92
CA GLN A 155 -0.20 21.32 -7.17
C GLN A 155 -1.05 22.21 -8.08
N SER A 156 -1.95 21.63 -8.88
CA SER A 156 -2.79 22.39 -9.82
C SER A 156 -3.97 23.08 -9.11
N THR A 157 -4.56 22.43 -8.12
CA THR A 157 -5.72 22.94 -7.37
C THR A 157 -5.35 23.45 -5.98
N GLY A 158 -4.23 23.00 -5.41
CA GLY A 158 -3.83 23.25 -4.02
C GLY A 158 -4.51 22.32 -3.01
N ASN A 159 -5.36 21.39 -3.46
CA ASN A 159 -6.08 20.46 -2.60
C ASN A 159 -5.15 19.36 -2.04
N TRP A 160 -5.52 18.81 -0.89
CA TRP A 160 -4.79 17.72 -0.22
C TRP A 160 -5.57 16.42 -0.33
N TYR A 161 -5.07 15.47 -1.13
CA TYR A 161 -5.67 14.16 -1.31
C TYR A 161 -5.13 13.16 -0.27
N GLU A 162 -6.03 12.53 0.48
CA GLU A 162 -5.69 11.47 1.42
C GLU A 162 -5.27 10.20 0.69
N ILE A 163 -3.97 9.87 0.77
CA ILE A 163 -3.40 8.70 0.11
C ILE A 163 -3.42 7.46 1.01
N GLY A 164 -3.46 7.67 2.33
CA GLY A 164 -3.56 6.61 3.33
C GLY A 164 -4.05 7.13 4.67
N ARG A 165 -4.80 6.28 5.39
CA ARG A 165 -5.29 6.54 6.74
C ARG A 165 -4.96 5.35 7.64
N TYR A 166 -4.65 5.63 8.89
CA TYR A 166 -4.36 4.61 9.90
C TYR A 166 -4.84 5.10 11.26
N ILE A 167 -4.95 4.15 12.19
CA ILE A 167 -5.16 4.46 13.60
C ILE A 167 -3.86 4.11 14.34
N THR A 168 -3.31 5.04 15.12
CA THR A 168 -2.09 4.75 15.92
C THR A 168 -2.36 3.57 16.87
N PRO A 169 -1.36 2.75 17.19
CA PRO A 169 -1.50 1.77 18.25
C PRO A 169 -1.58 2.45 19.61
N TYR A 170 -2.26 1.82 20.58
CA TYR A 170 -2.18 2.26 21.97
C TYR A 170 -0.79 2.03 22.55
N TRP A 171 -0.26 2.99 23.32
CA TRP A 171 0.96 2.90 24.14
C TRP A 171 2.30 2.65 23.42
N VAL A 172 2.29 2.23 22.16
CA VAL A 172 3.47 1.75 21.44
C VAL A 172 3.51 2.35 20.04
N GLY A 173 4.61 2.12 19.34
CA GLY A 173 4.76 2.46 17.94
C GLY A 173 4.48 1.26 17.02
N THR A 174 5.05 1.29 15.82
CA THR A 174 4.88 0.21 14.83
C THR A 174 6.09 -0.74 14.77
N GLN A 175 6.92 -0.78 15.81
CA GLN A 175 8.22 -1.48 15.79
C GLN A 175 8.13 -3.00 15.68
N GLN A 176 6.96 -3.61 15.92
CA GLN A 176 6.75 -5.04 15.63
C GLN A 176 6.64 -5.34 14.13
N LEU A 177 6.46 -4.32 13.29
CA LEU A 177 6.51 -4.39 11.85
C LEU A 177 7.87 -3.86 11.38
N SER A 178 8.64 -4.69 10.68
CA SER A 178 10.03 -4.34 10.29
C SER A 178 10.13 -3.04 9.47
N ARG A 179 9.09 -2.70 8.71
CA ARG A 179 8.97 -1.47 7.92
C ARG A 179 7.80 -0.59 8.33
N GLY A 180 7.13 -0.91 9.44
CA GLY A 180 5.93 -0.19 9.86
C GLY A 180 4.68 -0.60 9.05
N LEU A 181 3.68 0.28 9.04
CA LEU A 181 2.41 0.08 8.33
C LEU A 181 2.60 0.29 6.83
N GLU A 182 2.11 -0.63 6.01
CA GLU A 182 2.23 -0.61 4.55
C GLU A 182 0.92 -0.12 3.90
N PHE A 183 1.04 0.76 2.91
CA PHE A 183 -0.06 1.30 2.12
C PHE A 183 0.25 1.14 0.64
N ASP A 184 -0.74 0.70 -0.14
CA ASP A 184 -0.70 0.83 -1.59
C ASP A 184 -1.22 2.21 -1.99
N VAL A 185 -0.33 3.02 -2.57
CA VAL A 185 -0.63 4.39 -3.01
C VAL A 185 -0.46 4.55 -4.53
N THR A 186 -0.43 3.43 -5.27
CA THR A 186 -0.20 3.40 -6.72
C THR A 186 -1.20 4.24 -7.51
N ASP A 187 -2.46 4.31 -7.04
CA ASP A 187 -3.51 5.15 -7.65
C ASP A 187 -3.09 6.62 -7.76
N PHE A 188 -2.27 7.12 -6.84
CA PHE A 188 -1.80 8.50 -6.80
C PHE A 188 -0.47 8.72 -7.49
N LYS A 189 0.01 7.77 -8.31
CA LYS A 189 1.35 7.85 -8.93
C LYS A 189 1.60 9.17 -9.66
N SER A 190 0.59 9.72 -10.35
CA SER A 190 0.70 11.01 -11.05
C SER A 190 0.98 12.21 -10.14
N PHE A 191 0.74 12.09 -8.84
CA PHE A 191 1.06 13.09 -7.81
C PHE A 191 2.35 12.76 -7.04
N LEU A 192 2.87 11.54 -7.16
CA LEU A 192 4.04 11.03 -6.44
C LEU A 192 5.26 10.96 -7.38
N THR A 193 5.52 12.04 -8.12
CA THR A 193 6.63 12.14 -9.07
C THR A 193 7.43 13.42 -8.86
N GLY A 194 8.76 13.31 -8.91
CA GLY A 194 9.67 14.44 -8.71
C GLY A 194 9.39 15.21 -7.40
N PRO A 195 9.46 16.55 -7.41
CA PRO A 195 9.14 17.38 -6.25
C PRO A 195 7.66 17.25 -5.83
N THR A 196 7.43 16.53 -4.74
CA THR A 196 6.10 16.18 -4.22
C THR A 196 5.89 16.79 -2.83
N GLU A 197 4.80 17.56 -2.63
CA GLU A 197 4.43 18.09 -1.31
C GLU A 197 3.52 17.11 -0.58
N LEU A 198 3.98 16.64 0.58
CA LEU A 198 3.26 15.70 1.44
C LEU A 198 2.88 16.36 2.77
N MET A 199 1.76 15.91 3.34
CA MET A 199 1.33 16.24 4.69
C MET A 199 1.10 14.95 5.46
N ILE A 200 1.60 14.90 6.69
CA ILE A 200 1.22 13.88 7.68
C ILE A 200 0.47 14.57 8.82
N TYR A 201 -0.58 13.92 9.33
CA TYR A 201 -1.41 14.39 10.43
C TYR A 201 -1.72 13.26 11.40
N ILE A 202 -1.68 13.57 12.70
CA ILE A 202 -2.18 12.72 13.78
C ILE A 202 -3.08 13.58 14.67
N GLU A 203 -4.26 13.07 14.99
CA GLU A 203 -5.21 13.69 15.94
C GLU A 203 -4.74 13.52 17.41
N ASN A 204 -3.47 13.83 17.66
CA ASN A 204 -2.82 13.75 18.97
C ASN A 204 -3.17 15.01 19.78
N TRP A 205 -3.61 14.84 21.03
CA TRP A 205 -4.05 15.94 21.90
C TRP A 205 -3.12 16.14 23.10
N THR A 206 -1.89 15.62 23.03
CA THR A 206 -0.93 15.61 24.14
C THR A 206 0.43 16.16 23.71
N ALA A 207 1.23 16.58 24.68
CA ALA A 207 2.62 16.96 24.43
C ALA A 207 3.56 15.75 24.28
N LYS A 208 3.04 14.50 24.39
CA LYS A 208 3.80 13.29 24.06
C LYS A 208 3.68 13.06 22.55
N ALA A 209 4.70 13.49 21.83
CA ALA A 209 4.69 13.40 20.38
C ALA A 209 4.89 11.96 19.89
N ASP A 210 4.19 11.61 18.82
CA ASP A 210 4.48 10.45 17.99
C ASP A 210 5.62 10.82 17.03
N ILE A 211 6.66 9.99 16.96
CA ILE A 211 7.81 10.26 16.10
C ILE A 211 7.64 9.42 14.84
N VAL A 212 7.31 10.06 13.72
CA VAL A 212 6.95 9.35 12.49
C VAL A 212 8.04 9.42 11.42
N SER A 213 8.23 8.29 10.74
CA SER A 213 9.07 8.19 9.54
C SER A 213 8.24 7.58 8.42
N VAL A 214 8.30 8.18 7.23
CA VAL A 214 7.59 7.74 6.03
C VAL A 214 8.59 7.50 4.92
N GLU A 215 8.50 6.34 4.27
CA GLU A 215 9.27 6.01 3.07
C GLU A 215 8.35 5.51 1.95
N PHE A 216 8.82 5.62 0.72
CA PHE A 216 8.13 5.15 -0.48
C PHE A 216 9.02 4.20 -1.25
N ASP A 217 8.48 3.05 -1.64
CA ASP A 217 9.08 2.10 -2.57
C ASP A 217 8.41 2.21 -3.93
N TYR A 218 9.21 2.52 -4.95
CA TYR A 218 8.82 2.50 -6.34
C TYR A 218 9.28 1.18 -6.94
N VAL A 219 8.34 0.28 -7.18
CA VAL A 219 8.61 -1.06 -7.67
C VAL A 219 8.62 -1.02 -9.20
N ALA A 220 9.77 -1.32 -9.77
CA ALA A 220 9.95 -1.33 -11.21
C ALA A 220 9.21 -2.50 -11.88
N GLY A 221 8.80 -2.28 -13.11
CA GLY A 221 8.12 -3.22 -13.99
C GLY A 221 7.12 -2.50 -14.90
N THR A 222 6.42 -3.27 -15.73
CA THR A 222 5.43 -2.69 -16.64
C THR A 222 4.16 -2.30 -15.86
N PRO A 223 3.74 -1.02 -15.85
CA PRO A 223 2.46 -0.63 -15.27
C PRO A 223 1.29 -1.25 -16.06
N ASP A 224 0.14 -1.41 -15.41
CA ASP A 224 -1.10 -1.85 -16.07
C ASP A 224 -1.53 -0.86 -17.18
N TYR A 225 -1.28 0.44 -16.95
CA TYR A 225 -1.52 1.54 -17.86
C TYR A 225 -0.45 2.63 -17.72
N ALA A 226 -0.10 3.26 -18.84
CA ALA A 226 0.88 4.33 -18.86
C ALA A 226 0.43 5.59 -18.08
N TYR A 227 -0.87 5.95 -18.14
CA TYR A 227 -1.39 7.21 -17.61
C TYR A 227 -2.50 7.00 -16.60
N TYR A 228 -2.42 7.75 -15.50
CA TYR A 228 -3.39 7.73 -14.40
C TYR A 228 -3.87 9.16 -14.11
N ALA A 229 -5.15 9.30 -13.81
CA ALA A 229 -5.72 10.55 -13.29
C ALA A 229 -6.60 10.24 -12.08
N VAL A 230 -6.62 11.15 -11.10
CA VAL A 230 -7.42 11.00 -9.87
C VAL A 230 -8.19 12.28 -9.60
N SER A 231 -9.48 12.13 -9.26
CA SER A 231 -10.36 13.23 -8.87
C SER A 231 -10.96 12.96 -7.50
N GLU A 232 -10.93 13.95 -6.60
CA GLU A 232 -11.54 13.86 -5.28
C GLU A 232 -13.05 14.08 -5.34
N VAL A 233 -13.82 13.07 -4.91
CA VAL A 233 -15.28 13.13 -4.80
C VAL A 233 -15.69 13.65 -3.42
N TYR A 234 -15.07 13.10 -2.37
CA TYR A 234 -15.26 13.57 -0.99
C TYR A 234 -13.94 13.81 -0.28
N ASN A 235 -13.91 14.90 0.50
CA ASN A 235 -12.75 15.35 1.26
C ASN A 235 -12.99 15.47 2.78
N LEU A 236 -13.92 14.66 3.32
CA LEU A 236 -14.38 14.70 4.72
C LEU A 236 -13.44 13.92 5.65
N HIS A 237 -12.14 14.21 5.55
CA HIS A 237 -11.03 13.45 6.16
C HIS A 237 -10.01 14.33 6.89
N SER A 238 -10.42 15.49 7.40
CA SER A 238 -9.52 16.37 8.15
C SER A 238 -9.13 15.78 9.51
N ASN A 239 -10.08 15.15 10.20
CA ASN A 239 -9.90 14.39 11.44
C ASN A 239 -11.10 13.44 11.65
N SER A 240 -11.14 12.70 12.76
CA SER A 240 -12.19 11.71 13.01
C SER A 240 -13.60 12.30 13.17
N ILE A 241 -13.71 13.54 13.64
CA ILE A 241 -14.99 14.22 13.93
C ILE A 241 -15.40 15.25 12.86
N SER A 242 -14.59 15.44 11.82
CA SER A 242 -14.91 16.28 10.66
C SER A 242 -15.62 15.51 9.54
N GLY A 243 -15.98 14.25 9.81
CA GLY A 243 -16.69 13.38 8.90
C GLY A 243 -18.19 13.69 8.81
N ILE A 244 -18.91 12.80 8.14
CA ILE A 244 -20.38 12.86 8.04
C ILE A 244 -20.98 12.59 9.43
N PRO A 245 -21.77 13.50 10.03
CA PRO A 245 -22.52 13.21 11.25
C PRO A 245 -23.48 12.03 11.02
N TYR A 246 -23.46 11.04 11.92
CA TYR A 246 -24.25 9.82 11.74
C TYR A 246 -25.43 9.74 12.70
N GLY A 247 -26.61 9.45 12.14
CA GLY A 247 -27.88 9.33 12.86
C GLY A 247 -28.46 10.63 13.40
N VAL A 248 -28.04 11.75 12.84
CA VAL A 248 -28.59 13.09 13.11
C VAL A 248 -28.70 13.84 11.78
N ASP A 249 -29.62 14.80 11.70
CA ASP A 249 -29.75 15.65 10.52
C ASP A 249 -28.49 16.50 10.31
N HIS A 250 -28.06 16.62 9.05
CA HIS A 250 -26.94 17.46 8.64
C HIS A 250 -27.17 18.03 7.24
N ASN A 251 -26.38 19.06 6.89
CA ASN A 251 -26.44 19.71 5.57
C ASN A 251 -25.21 19.42 4.69
N ILE A 252 -24.42 18.39 5.04
CA ILE A 252 -23.34 17.94 4.16
C ILE A 252 -23.97 17.37 2.90
N ASP A 253 -23.52 17.90 1.76
CA ASP A 253 -23.92 17.43 0.45
C ASP A 253 -23.16 16.16 0.09
N LEU A 254 -23.90 15.05 0.03
CA LEU A 254 -23.40 13.74 -0.34
C LEU A 254 -23.75 13.39 -1.79
N ASP A 255 -24.52 14.22 -2.48
CA ASP A 255 -24.77 14.02 -3.90
C ASP A 255 -23.62 14.67 -4.69
N LYS A 256 -23.06 13.93 -5.66
CA LYS A 256 -22.06 14.45 -6.59
C LYS A 256 -22.40 14.05 -8.00
N SER A 257 -22.08 14.93 -8.93
CA SER A 257 -22.16 14.68 -10.36
C SER A 257 -20.75 14.48 -10.91
N ILE A 258 -20.50 13.33 -11.53
CA ILE A 258 -19.18 12.90 -12.00
C ILE A 258 -19.21 12.80 -13.52
N GLN A 259 -18.42 13.63 -14.19
CA GLN A 259 -18.25 13.60 -15.64
C GLN A 259 -16.95 12.88 -16.01
N MET A 260 -17.09 11.74 -16.71
CA MET A 260 -15.96 10.90 -17.11
C MET A 260 -15.38 11.33 -18.46
N PRO A 261 -14.05 11.26 -18.65
CA PRO A 261 -13.46 11.38 -19.98
C PRO A 261 -13.84 10.16 -20.84
N ASN A 262 -13.52 10.25 -22.13
CA ASN A 262 -13.92 9.22 -23.11
C ASN A 262 -12.93 8.05 -23.23
N ASN A 263 -11.67 8.26 -22.84
CA ASN A 263 -10.56 7.35 -23.13
C ASN A 263 -10.07 6.56 -21.91
N SER A 264 -10.85 6.49 -20.83
CA SER A 264 -10.56 5.60 -19.69
C SER A 264 -10.65 4.14 -20.13
N GLU A 265 -9.60 3.36 -19.91
CA GLU A 265 -9.57 1.91 -20.19
C GLU A 265 -9.84 1.08 -18.93
N SER A 266 -9.64 1.69 -17.75
CA SER A 266 -10.06 1.19 -16.44
C SER A 266 -10.48 2.38 -15.59
N SER A 267 -11.49 2.21 -14.75
CA SER A 267 -11.89 3.23 -13.78
C SER A 267 -12.44 2.58 -12.52
N HIS A 268 -12.12 3.14 -11.37
CA HIS A 268 -12.59 2.65 -10.09
C HIS A 268 -12.79 3.77 -9.09
N LEU A 269 -13.65 3.55 -8.11
CA LEU A 269 -13.72 4.36 -6.91
C LEU A 269 -12.70 3.83 -5.90
N ARG A 270 -12.01 4.73 -5.22
CA ARG A 270 -11.15 4.44 -4.08
C ARG A 270 -11.70 5.15 -2.86
N THR A 271 -12.20 4.40 -1.88
CA THR A 271 -12.81 4.94 -0.66
C THR A 271 -12.07 4.50 0.59
N ILE A 272 -11.83 5.44 1.51
CA ILE A 272 -11.39 5.18 2.88
C ILE A 272 -12.43 5.77 3.83
N ILE A 273 -13.04 4.93 4.65
CA ILE A 273 -14.06 5.31 5.63
C ILE A 273 -13.75 4.69 7.01
N SER A 274 -13.94 5.47 8.07
CA SER A 274 -13.77 5.02 9.46
C SER A 274 -14.75 5.74 10.37
N GLY A 275 -15.48 4.97 11.20
CA GLY A 275 -16.45 5.49 12.15
C GLY A 275 -15.81 5.91 13.48
N TRP A 276 -16.30 7.00 14.06
CA TRP A 276 -15.94 7.51 15.38
C TRP A 276 -17.18 7.60 16.27
N GLY A 277 -17.00 7.40 17.57
CA GLY A 277 -18.00 7.69 18.59
C GLY A 277 -18.67 6.45 19.18
N HIS A 278 -19.37 6.69 20.28
CA HIS A 278 -20.13 5.69 21.02
C HIS A 278 -21.56 6.20 21.34
N ALA A 279 -22.17 6.88 20.37
CA ALA A 279 -23.54 7.33 20.41
C ALA A 279 -24.52 6.15 20.48
N THR A 280 -25.65 6.39 21.14
CA THR A 280 -26.71 5.40 21.36
C THR A 280 -27.98 5.78 20.60
N PRO A 281 -28.94 4.85 20.35
CA PRO A 281 -29.09 3.52 20.94
C PRO A 281 -28.03 2.52 20.44
N ASN A 282 -27.60 1.63 21.33
CA ASN A 282 -26.70 0.54 20.96
C ASN A 282 -27.43 -0.49 20.10
N ASP A 283 -26.67 -1.20 19.27
CA ASP A 283 -27.14 -2.41 18.59
C ASP A 283 -27.56 -3.49 19.60
N ALA A 284 -28.24 -4.53 19.11
CA ALA A 284 -28.74 -5.62 19.94
C ALA A 284 -27.63 -6.37 20.72
N ASP A 285 -26.39 -6.36 20.22
CA ASP A 285 -25.22 -6.94 20.86
C ASP A 285 -24.47 -5.95 21.77
N GLY A 286 -25.02 -4.74 21.96
CA GLY A 286 -24.51 -3.73 22.88
C GLY A 286 -23.53 -2.73 22.25
N ARG A 287 -23.28 -2.78 20.95
CA ARG A 287 -22.33 -1.89 20.26
C ARG A 287 -22.92 -0.49 19.96
N PRO A 288 -22.28 0.60 20.42
CA PRO A 288 -22.71 1.95 20.05
C PRO A 288 -22.09 2.43 18.73
N CYS A 289 -22.61 3.51 18.15
CA CYS A 289 -22.15 4.02 16.85
C CYS A 289 -21.22 5.24 16.95
N ALA A 290 -20.31 5.49 16.00
CA ALA A 290 -20.01 4.70 14.80
C ALA A 290 -18.72 3.88 14.91
N GLU A 291 -18.02 3.93 16.05
CA GLU A 291 -16.79 3.14 16.26
C GLU A 291 -17.09 1.64 16.32
N TRP A 292 -18.18 1.25 16.96
CA TRP A 292 -18.41 -0.15 17.34
C TRP A 292 -19.50 -0.83 16.52
N CYS A 293 -20.58 -0.12 16.20
CA CYS A 293 -21.75 -0.67 15.53
C CYS A 293 -21.43 -1.07 14.09
N PHE A 294 -21.65 -2.34 13.74
CA PHE A 294 -21.37 -2.81 12.39
C PHE A 294 -22.45 -2.34 11.44
N ARG A 295 -22.04 -1.81 10.28
CA ARG A 295 -22.95 -1.27 9.26
C ARG A 295 -22.52 -1.69 7.86
N THR A 296 -23.44 -1.66 6.91
CA THR A 296 -23.16 -1.80 5.47
C THR A 296 -23.69 -0.56 4.75
N HIS A 297 -22.78 0.28 4.28
CA HIS A 297 -23.13 1.48 3.51
C HIS A 297 -23.25 1.15 2.03
N ASP A 298 -24.10 1.86 1.30
CA ASP A 298 -24.26 1.67 -0.14
C ASP A 298 -23.57 2.82 -0.91
N VAL A 299 -22.91 2.47 -2.00
CA VAL A 299 -22.47 3.44 -3.01
C VAL A 299 -23.49 3.39 -4.14
N LYS A 300 -24.19 4.50 -4.36
CA LYS A 300 -25.22 4.62 -5.38
C LYS A 300 -24.66 5.28 -6.63
N ILE A 301 -24.94 4.67 -7.78
CA ILE A 301 -24.63 5.21 -9.11
C ILE A 301 -25.96 5.41 -9.84
N ASN A 302 -26.24 6.64 -10.26
CA ASN A 302 -27.53 7.03 -10.86
C ASN A 302 -28.73 6.63 -9.97
N GLY A 303 -28.57 6.77 -8.65
CA GLY A 303 -29.58 6.45 -7.63
C GLY A 303 -29.77 4.94 -7.34
N ASN A 304 -29.01 4.05 -7.98
CA ASN A 304 -29.08 2.61 -7.72
C ASN A 304 -27.93 2.17 -6.80
N ASN A 305 -28.24 1.42 -5.74
CA ASN A 305 -27.22 0.77 -4.90
C ASN A 305 -26.37 -0.18 -5.77
N THR A 306 -25.14 0.24 -6.07
CA THR A 306 -24.27 -0.45 -7.02
C THR A 306 -23.16 -1.20 -6.30
N PHE A 307 -22.61 -0.62 -5.24
CA PHE A 307 -21.59 -1.25 -4.39
C PHE A 307 -21.96 -1.16 -2.92
N GLN A 308 -21.35 -2.02 -2.11
CA GLN A 308 -21.62 -2.11 -0.68
C GLN A 308 -20.34 -2.15 0.14
N HIS A 309 -20.28 -1.30 1.16
CA HIS A 309 -19.16 -1.17 2.06
C HIS A 309 -19.52 -1.68 3.45
N TYR A 310 -19.24 -2.95 3.70
CA TYR A 310 -19.41 -3.56 5.01
C TYR A 310 -18.33 -3.09 6.00
N MET A 311 -18.74 -2.39 7.05
CA MET A 311 -17.97 -1.95 8.21
C MET A 311 -18.05 -3.01 9.31
N GLY A 312 -17.53 -4.20 9.03
CA GLY A 312 -17.53 -5.35 9.94
C GLY A 312 -16.27 -5.51 10.78
N PRO A 313 -16.17 -6.62 11.53
CA PRO A 313 -14.94 -6.98 12.23
C PRO A 313 -13.83 -7.33 11.22
N ILE A 314 -12.62 -6.82 11.46
CA ILE A 314 -11.45 -7.10 10.61
C ILE A 314 -10.34 -7.88 11.33
N GLY A 315 -10.60 -8.34 12.55
CA GLY A 315 -9.74 -9.22 13.32
C GLY A 315 -8.70 -8.50 14.17
N CYS A 316 -9.10 -7.48 14.94
CA CYS A 316 -8.16 -6.66 15.73
C CYS A 316 -7.32 -7.48 16.72
N SER A 317 -7.88 -8.55 17.29
CA SER A 317 -7.16 -9.46 18.19
C SER A 317 -5.95 -10.18 17.54
N SER A 318 -5.91 -10.24 16.21
CA SER A 318 -4.83 -10.83 15.42
C SER A 318 -3.84 -9.79 14.91
N ASN A 319 -3.93 -8.53 15.35
CA ASN A 319 -3.01 -7.47 14.92
C ASN A 319 -1.55 -7.87 15.24
N PRO A 320 -0.63 -7.86 14.25
CA PRO A 320 0.79 -8.13 14.49
C PRO A 320 1.42 -7.17 15.52
N ILE A 321 0.93 -5.93 15.62
CA ILE A 321 1.24 -5.01 16.71
C ILE A 321 0.38 -5.41 17.92
N SER A 322 0.82 -6.46 18.61
CA SER A 322 0.11 -7.15 19.69
C SER A 322 0.51 -6.67 21.09
N ASN A 323 1.52 -5.79 21.20
CA ASN A 323 2.04 -5.25 22.47
C ASN A 323 1.32 -3.97 22.94
N GLN A 324 0.07 -3.75 22.55
CA GLN A 324 -0.71 -2.53 22.83
C GLN A 324 -1.36 -2.49 24.23
N SER A 325 -1.20 -3.52 25.06
CA SER A 325 -1.75 -3.53 26.42
C SER A 325 -1.07 -2.46 27.30
N PRO A 326 -1.81 -1.74 28.16
CA PRO A 326 -3.18 -2.00 28.62
C PRO A 326 -4.31 -1.40 27.76
N GLY A 327 -4.03 -0.86 26.56
CA GLY A 327 -5.04 -0.33 25.66
C GLY A 327 -6.09 -1.38 25.24
N ASN A 328 -7.30 -0.93 24.94
CA ASN A 328 -8.41 -1.82 24.54
C ASN A 328 -8.32 -2.18 23.05
N TRP A 329 -7.22 -2.81 22.63
CA TRP A 329 -6.89 -3.00 21.20
C TRP A 329 -7.54 -4.22 20.54
N GLN A 330 -7.88 -5.25 21.31
CA GLN A 330 -8.34 -6.54 20.77
C GLN A 330 -9.78 -6.55 20.22
N PRO A 331 -10.75 -5.84 20.82
CA PRO A 331 -12.12 -5.85 20.30
C PRO A 331 -12.23 -5.19 18.93
N ASP A 332 -12.95 -5.85 18.02
CA ASP A 332 -13.22 -5.34 16.68
C ASP A 332 -14.09 -4.07 16.70
N ARG A 333 -13.57 -3.02 16.03
CA ARG A 333 -14.34 -1.86 15.62
C ARG A 333 -14.99 -2.12 14.26
N ALA A 334 -15.91 -1.25 13.88
CA ALA A 334 -16.57 -1.28 12.59
C ALA A 334 -15.60 -0.85 11.47
N GLY A 335 -14.94 -1.83 10.84
CA GLY A 335 -14.10 -1.63 9.67
C GLY A 335 -12.69 -1.08 9.93
N TRP A 336 -12.21 -1.02 11.17
CA TRP A 336 -10.84 -0.60 11.50
C TRP A 336 -10.32 -1.23 12.79
N CYS A 337 -9.02 -1.10 13.07
CA CYS A 337 -8.39 -1.53 14.31
C CYS A 337 -7.31 -0.53 14.77
N PRO A 338 -7.11 -0.36 16.10
CA PRO A 338 -5.95 0.34 16.64
C PRO A 338 -4.63 -0.28 16.16
N GLY A 339 -3.69 0.55 15.72
CA GLY A 339 -2.41 0.09 15.19
C GLY A 339 -2.50 -0.59 13.82
N MET A 340 -3.49 -0.23 12.99
CA MET A 340 -3.64 -0.75 11.62
C MET A 340 -3.96 0.37 10.63
N VAL A 341 -3.66 0.10 9.37
CA VAL A 341 -4.17 0.86 8.22
C VAL A 341 -5.68 0.69 8.14
N VAL A 342 -6.40 1.78 7.88
CA VAL A 342 -7.84 1.70 7.57
C VAL A 342 -7.99 1.14 6.17
N PRO A 343 -8.80 0.07 5.96
CA PRO A 343 -8.91 -0.58 4.66
C PRO A 343 -9.32 0.38 3.54
N VAL A 344 -8.65 0.25 2.40
CA VAL A 344 -9.05 0.87 1.14
C VAL A 344 -10.10 0.00 0.48
N ARG A 345 -11.22 0.60 0.10
CA ARG A 345 -12.30 -0.05 -0.65
C ARG A 345 -12.19 0.37 -2.11
N ILE A 346 -12.20 -0.61 -3.01
CA ILE A 346 -12.07 -0.42 -4.46
C ILE A 346 -13.33 -0.94 -5.12
N ASP A 347 -14.03 -0.05 -5.83
CA ASP A 347 -15.22 -0.39 -6.60
C ASP A 347 -14.94 -0.13 -8.09
N GLU A 348 -14.84 -1.19 -8.88
CA GLU A 348 -14.64 -1.10 -10.32
C GLU A 348 -15.89 -0.52 -11.01
N LEU A 349 -15.70 0.57 -11.76
CA LEU A 349 -16.78 1.24 -12.47
C LEU A 349 -16.99 0.61 -13.85
N ASP A 350 -18.24 0.58 -14.30
CA ASP A 350 -18.58 0.13 -15.66
C ASP A 350 -18.01 1.10 -16.70
N LEU A 351 -17.26 0.61 -17.68
CA LEU A 351 -16.72 1.42 -18.77
C LEU A 351 -17.79 2.10 -19.63
N GLY A 352 -19.05 1.65 -19.58
CA GLY A 352 -20.21 2.32 -20.14
C GLY A 352 -20.50 3.70 -19.54
N LEU A 353 -19.89 4.03 -18.39
CA LEU A 353 -19.93 5.37 -17.81
C LEU A 353 -18.95 6.35 -18.50
N ASN A 354 -18.03 5.88 -19.34
CA ASN A 354 -17.13 6.75 -20.08
C ASN A 354 -17.90 7.70 -21.00
N SER A 355 -17.41 8.94 -21.13
CA SER A 355 -18.09 10.02 -21.87
C SER A 355 -19.49 10.38 -21.35
N THR A 356 -19.88 9.90 -20.17
CA THR A 356 -21.15 10.24 -19.53
C THR A 356 -20.93 11.12 -18.30
N THR A 357 -22.02 11.73 -17.84
CA THR A 357 -22.13 12.29 -16.51
C THR A 357 -23.10 11.41 -15.73
N PHE A 358 -22.70 10.97 -14.53
CA PHE A 358 -23.53 10.15 -13.65
C PHE A 358 -23.61 10.75 -12.24
N SER A 359 -24.68 10.43 -11.51
CA SER A 359 -24.77 10.81 -10.10
C SER A 359 -24.11 9.76 -9.21
N PHE A 360 -23.38 10.23 -8.21
CA PHE A 360 -22.74 9.47 -7.16
C PHE A 360 -23.32 9.92 -5.81
N GLU A 361 -23.65 8.96 -4.96
CA GLU A 361 -24.07 9.20 -3.58
C GLU A 361 -23.50 8.09 -2.70
N TYR A 362 -22.99 8.46 -1.52
CA TYR A 362 -22.60 7.50 -0.49
C TYR A 362 -23.66 7.47 0.60
N ASP A 363 -24.46 6.42 0.59
CA ASP A 363 -25.60 6.26 1.47
C ASP A 363 -25.21 5.48 2.73
N LEU A 364 -25.31 6.15 3.88
CA LEU A 364 -25.04 5.51 5.16
C LEU A 364 -26.24 4.65 5.56
N GLU A 365 -25.98 3.50 6.17
CA GLU A 365 -27.06 2.61 6.63
C GLU A 365 -27.91 3.34 7.66
N ASP A 366 -29.23 3.31 7.50
CA ASP A 366 -30.17 4.00 8.37
C ASP A 366 -29.95 3.66 9.86
N TRP A 367 -29.72 4.70 10.64
CA TRP A 367 -29.69 4.65 12.10
C TRP A 367 -30.06 6.03 12.64
N THR A 368 -30.64 6.11 13.83
CA THR A 368 -31.02 7.38 14.44
C THR A 368 -30.49 7.44 15.87
N SER A 369 -29.67 8.45 16.16
CA SER A 369 -29.20 8.73 17.50
C SER A 369 -30.37 9.15 18.40
N ASN A 370 -30.36 8.66 19.63
CA ASN A 370 -31.30 9.11 20.67
C ASN A 370 -30.78 10.34 21.45
N GLY A 371 -29.65 10.91 21.03
CA GLY A 371 -28.99 12.06 21.66
C GLY A 371 -28.15 11.73 22.90
N ASN A 372 -28.00 10.46 23.27
CA ASN A 372 -27.14 10.01 24.38
C ASN A 372 -25.89 9.28 23.87
N GLY A 373 -24.85 9.19 24.70
CA GLY A 373 -23.58 8.56 24.34
C GLY A 373 -22.69 9.43 23.44
N GLY A 374 -22.96 10.73 23.35
CA GLY A 374 -22.21 11.64 22.49
C GLY A 374 -22.62 11.54 21.02
N ASN A 375 -21.70 11.92 20.13
CA ASN A 375 -21.93 12.00 18.70
C ASN A 375 -21.29 10.82 17.97
N ALA A 376 -21.72 10.60 16.73
CA ALA A 376 -21.14 9.63 15.81
C ALA A 376 -20.77 10.32 14.49
N PHE A 377 -19.62 9.94 13.92
CA PHE A 377 -19.16 10.49 12.64
C PHE A 377 -18.54 9.40 11.77
N TYR A 378 -18.63 9.56 10.45
CA TYR A 378 -17.83 8.81 9.48
C TYR A 378 -16.88 9.74 8.75
N ALA A 379 -15.60 9.70 9.11
CA ALA A 379 -14.56 10.33 8.31
C ALA A 379 -14.44 9.55 6.99
N ILE A 380 -14.50 10.24 5.85
CA ILE A 380 -14.53 9.61 4.53
C ILE A 380 -13.71 10.40 3.51
N SER A 381 -12.93 9.68 2.73
CA SER A 381 -12.36 10.16 1.46
C SER A 381 -12.85 9.22 0.36
N THR A 382 -13.21 9.77 -0.79
CA THR A 382 -13.53 8.99 -2.00
C THR A 382 -12.91 9.67 -3.20
N TYR A 383 -12.26 8.88 -4.04
CA TYR A 383 -11.64 9.33 -5.29
C TYR A 383 -12.17 8.50 -6.45
N VAL A 384 -12.27 9.12 -7.63
CA VAL A 384 -12.37 8.40 -8.91
C VAL A 384 -10.97 8.30 -9.48
N VAL A 385 -10.52 7.08 -9.76
CA VAL A 385 -9.23 6.80 -10.38
C VAL A 385 -9.49 6.33 -11.81
N LEU A 386 -8.77 6.92 -12.76
CA LEU A 386 -8.88 6.64 -14.19
C LEU A 386 -7.53 6.19 -14.71
N LYS A 387 -7.52 5.15 -15.56
CA LYS A 387 -6.30 4.61 -16.16
C LYS A 387 -6.46 4.44 -17.67
N SER A 388 -5.40 4.75 -18.44
CA SER A 388 -5.37 4.63 -19.90
C SER A 388 -3.95 4.48 -20.42
N ASN A 389 -3.78 3.85 -21.58
CA ASN A 389 -2.53 3.84 -22.35
C ASN A 389 -2.34 5.10 -23.19
N SER A 390 -3.37 5.94 -23.25
CA SER A 390 -3.30 7.30 -23.79
C SER A 390 -3.37 8.33 -22.66
N GLU A 391 -2.85 9.53 -22.89
CA GLU A 391 -2.94 10.61 -21.90
C GLU A 391 -4.39 10.83 -21.47
N ILE A 392 -4.64 10.82 -20.16
CA ILE A 392 -5.98 10.87 -19.58
C ILE A 392 -6.12 12.07 -18.65
N VAL A 393 -7.24 12.78 -18.78
CA VAL A 393 -7.59 13.91 -17.92
C VAL A 393 -8.41 13.43 -16.73
N PRO A 394 -8.35 14.10 -15.57
CA PRO A 394 -9.19 13.77 -14.42
C PRO A 394 -10.69 13.88 -14.74
N ALA A 395 -11.52 13.08 -14.06
CA ALA A 395 -12.97 13.27 -14.08
C ALA A 395 -13.33 14.64 -13.48
N ALA A 396 -14.34 15.31 -14.03
CA ALA A 396 -14.83 16.55 -13.44
C ALA A 396 -15.91 16.23 -12.40
N ILE A 397 -15.71 16.73 -11.17
CA ILE A 397 -16.63 16.55 -10.04
C ILE A 397 -17.41 17.86 -9.86
N GLN A 398 -18.73 17.76 -9.76
CA GLN A 398 -19.66 18.87 -9.56
C GLN A 398 -20.58 18.57 -8.38
N ASP A 399 -20.96 19.62 -7.66
CA ASP A 399 -22.01 19.60 -6.64
C ASP A 399 -23.40 19.54 -7.29
#